data_AF-A0A1H7XHV4-F1
#
_entry.id   AF-A0A1H7XHV4-F1
#
_cell.length_a   1.000
_cell.length_b   1.000
_cell.length_c   1.000
_cell.angle_alpha   90.00
_cell.angle_beta   90.00
_cell.angle_gamma   90.00
#
_symmetry.space_group_name_H-M   'P 1'
#
loop_
_entity.id
_entity.type
_entity.pdbx_description
1 polymer ?
#
loop_
_entity_poly.entity_id
_entity_poly.type
_entity_poly.pdbx_seq_one_letter_code
_entity_poly.pdbx_strand_id
1 'polypeptide(L)'
;MSKKDRRKGLDSIFEFKACSGVKRNCPNVILNAEELLLKLKEIVEEEGLEKELKSGYKGPILPHFKFKVGIAGCPNGCSRPQIMDLSLLARVRPEVVDEECIGCQKCIEACKEEAIELQDEIAVVDYEKCLDCGDCIKACPVDAIEKVKEGWSFGIGGKLGRHPQFATKLVDLMGAEEVIDKFVRLIKFYQEERKGREKLAVVLNRLGEVKVRQELDI
;
A
#
# COMPACT_ATOMS: atom_id res chain seq x y z
N MET A 1 15.52 -18.53 16.92
CA MET A 1 16.10 -18.17 15.61
C MET A 1 17.63 -18.35 15.65
N SER A 2 18.18 -19.13 14.73
CA SER A 2 19.62 -19.45 14.72
C SER A 2 20.47 -18.23 14.32
N LYS A 3 21.76 -18.22 14.66
CA LYS A 3 22.73 -17.18 14.16
C LYS A 3 22.86 -17.22 12.63
N LYS A 4 22.49 -18.33 11.97
CA LYS A 4 22.52 -18.51 10.51
C LYS A 4 21.36 -17.78 9.83
N ASP A 5 20.17 -17.81 10.44
CA ASP A 5 18.97 -17.09 9.95
C ASP A 5 19.13 -15.56 10.03
N ARG A 6 19.85 -15.08 11.06
CA ARG A 6 20.15 -13.65 11.21
C ARG A 6 21.02 -13.09 10.08
N ARG A 7 21.89 -13.91 9.46
CA ARG A 7 22.76 -13.48 8.34
C ARG A 7 22.02 -13.44 7.00
N LYS A 8 21.10 -14.38 6.73
CA LYS A 8 20.28 -14.37 5.49
C LYS A 8 19.49 -13.06 5.30
N GLY A 9 18.95 -12.48 6.36
CA GLY A 9 18.20 -11.21 6.30
C GLY A 9 19.07 -9.96 6.08
N LEU A 10 20.37 -10.02 6.39
CA LEU A 10 21.32 -8.92 6.14
C LEU A 10 21.69 -8.83 4.66
N ASP A 11 21.69 -9.96 3.94
CA ASP A 11 22.10 -10.01 2.54
C ASP A 11 20.96 -9.77 1.55
N SER A 12 19.69 -9.85 1.95
CA SER A 12 18.57 -9.61 1.02
C SER A 12 18.46 -8.13 0.63
N ILE A 13 18.26 -7.88 -0.66
CA ILE A 13 17.98 -6.53 -1.18
C ILE A 13 16.56 -6.08 -0.86
N PHE A 14 15.63 -7.00 -0.62
CA PHE A 14 14.28 -6.65 -0.19
C PHE A 14 14.17 -6.53 1.34
N GLU A 15 13.31 -5.62 1.79
CA GLU A 15 12.87 -5.51 3.17
C GLU A 15 11.34 -5.42 3.19
N PHE A 16 10.68 -6.49 3.61
CA PHE A 16 9.23 -6.53 3.69
C PHE A 16 8.74 -6.25 5.11
N LYS A 17 7.71 -5.42 5.23
CA LYS A 17 7.08 -5.11 6.52
C LYS A 17 5.55 -5.04 6.39
N ALA A 18 4.87 -5.98 7.02
CA ALA A 18 3.41 -5.94 7.20
C ALA A 18 3.02 -5.43 8.60
N CYS A 19 1.81 -4.91 8.74
CA CYS A 19 1.19 -4.69 10.04
C CYS A 19 0.77 -6.04 10.65
N SER A 20 0.75 -6.14 11.99
CA SER A 20 0.29 -7.35 12.69
C SER A 20 -1.22 -7.36 12.97
N GLY A 21 -2.02 -6.74 12.09
CA GLY A 21 -3.45 -6.50 12.32
C GLY A 21 -4.24 -7.77 12.61
N VAL A 22 -4.17 -8.76 11.70
CA VAL A 22 -4.85 -10.06 11.83
C VAL A 22 -4.40 -10.78 13.10
N LYS A 23 -3.09 -10.89 13.34
CA LYS A 23 -2.53 -11.55 14.54
C LYS A 23 -2.95 -10.92 15.86
N ARG A 24 -3.35 -9.64 15.84
CA ARG A 24 -3.75 -8.89 17.04
C ARG A 24 -5.26 -8.63 17.11
N ASN A 25 -6.06 -9.23 16.22
CA ASN A 25 -7.50 -8.97 16.12
C ASN A 25 -7.83 -7.47 16.05
N CYS A 26 -7.06 -6.72 15.26
CA CYS A 26 -7.28 -5.27 15.13
C CYS A 26 -8.61 -4.99 14.40
N PRO A 27 -9.49 -4.14 14.96
CA PRO A 27 -10.83 -3.87 14.38
C PRO A 27 -10.80 -3.06 13.10
N ASN A 28 -9.63 -2.53 12.72
CA ASN A 28 -9.47 -1.70 11.53
C ASN A 28 -9.06 -2.51 10.30
N VAL A 29 -8.75 -3.80 10.44
CA VAL A 29 -8.31 -4.64 9.31
C VAL A 29 -9.44 -4.75 8.28
N ILE A 30 -9.13 -4.36 7.05
CA ILE A 30 -9.95 -4.53 5.85
C ILE A 30 -9.49 -5.80 5.13
N LEU A 31 -8.20 -5.86 4.75
CA LEU A 31 -7.60 -7.01 4.05
C LEU A 31 -6.39 -7.57 4.82
N ASN A 32 -6.11 -8.86 4.59
CA ASN A 32 -5.00 -9.55 5.22
C ASN A 32 -3.64 -9.15 4.61
N ALA A 33 -2.94 -8.22 5.26
CA ALA A 33 -1.62 -7.77 4.83
C ALA A 33 -0.53 -8.84 4.89
N GLU A 34 -0.65 -9.83 5.78
CA GLU A 34 0.37 -10.89 5.88
C GLU A 34 0.26 -11.88 4.72
N GLU A 35 -0.95 -12.14 4.23
CA GLU A 35 -1.19 -13.00 3.09
C GLU A 35 -0.60 -12.41 1.80
N LEU A 36 -0.89 -11.13 1.49
CA LEU A 36 -0.29 -10.47 0.33
C LEU A 36 1.24 -10.37 0.45
N LEU A 37 1.76 -10.16 1.66
CA LEU A 37 3.21 -10.15 1.89
C LEU A 37 3.86 -11.50 1.56
N LEU A 38 3.20 -12.61 1.89
CA LEU A 38 3.70 -13.95 1.56
C LEU A 38 3.71 -14.17 0.05
N LYS A 39 2.60 -13.86 -0.64
CA LYS A 39 2.53 -13.95 -2.11
C LYS A 39 3.62 -13.13 -2.80
N LEU A 40 3.87 -11.89 -2.37
CA LEU A 40 4.92 -11.06 -2.96
C LEU A 40 6.32 -11.62 -2.73
N LYS A 41 6.57 -12.30 -1.60
CA LYS A 41 7.85 -12.97 -1.36
C LYS A 41 8.04 -14.19 -2.25
N GLU A 42 6.99 -14.99 -2.42
CA GLU A 42 6.98 -16.13 -3.35
C GLU A 42 7.31 -15.65 -4.76
N ILE A 43 6.65 -14.59 -5.22
CA ILE A 43 6.92 -13.96 -6.53
C ILE A 43 8.36 -13.46 -6.65
N VAL A 44 8.95 -12.88 -5.60
CA VAL A 44 10.38 -12.50 -5.62
C VAL A 44 11.30 -13.70 -5.84
N GLU A 45 10.95 -14.85 -5.27
CA GLU A 45 11.72 -16.09 -5.42
C GLU A 45 11.50 -16.72 -6.81
N GLU A 46 10.25 -16.83 -7.25
CA GLU A 46 9.84 -17.43 -8.54
C GLU A 46 10.39 -16.67 -9.76
N GLU A 47 10.25 -15.35 -9.77
CA GLU A 47 10.73 -14.49 -10.86
C GLU A 47 12.24 -14.17 -10.75
N GLY A 48 12.90 -14.60 -9.67
CA GLY A 48 14.33 -14.35 -9.47
C GLY A 48 14.70 -12.87 -9.25
N LEU A 49 13.73 -12.04 -8.84
CA LEU A 49 13.86 -10.57 -8.70
C LEU A 49 14.97 -10.16 -7.72
N GLU A 50 15.23 -10.98 -6.70
CA GLU A 50 16.31 -10.75 -5.74
C GLU A 50 17.68 -10.74 -6.45
N LYS A 51 17.91 -11.67 -7.38
CA LYS A 51 19.15 -11.75 -8.16
C LYS A 51 19.25 -10.59 -9.14
N GLU A 52 18.14 -10.26 -9.78
CA GLU A 52 18.04 -9.15 -10.74
C GLU A 52 18.42 -7.82 -10.07
N LEU A 53 17.77 -7.46 -8.97
CA LEU A 53 18.08 -6.23 -8.24
C LEU A 53 19.48 -6.23 -7.62
N LYS A 54 20.06 -7.39 -7.30
CA LYS A 54 21.44 -7.47 -6.81
C LYS A 54 22.48 -7.30 -7.91
N SER A 55 22.12 -7.45 -9.18
CA SER A 55 23.06 -7.30 -10.29
C SER A 55 23.72 -5.92 -10.23
N GLY A 56 25.05 -5.91 -10.20
CA GLY A 56 25.87 -4.69 -10.06
C GLY A 56 26.26 -4.31 -8.63
N TYR A 57 25.71 -4.97 -7.59
CA TYR A 57 26.17 -4.75 -6.22
C TYR A 57 27.46 -5.54 -5.93
N LYS A 58 28.45 -4.83 -5.36
CA LYS A 58 29.67 -5.42 -4.79
C LYS A 58 29.64 -5.24 -3.28
N GLY A 59 29.75 -6.34 -2.54
CA GLY A 59 29.73 -6.36 -1.07
C GLY A 59 28.32 -6.47 -0.45
N PRO A 60 28.21 -6.27 0.88
CA PRO A 60 26.94 -6.43 1.60
C PRO A 60 25.92 -5.35 1.24
N ILE A 61 24.63 -5.72 1.26
CA ILE A 61 23.53 -4.78 1.04
C ILE A 61 23.19 -4.05 2.34
N LEU A 62 23.60 -2.77 2.43
CA LEU A 62 23.29 -1.95 3.59
C LEU A 62 21.80 -1.57 3.63
N PRO A 63 21.22 -1.29 4.81
CA PRO A 63 19.78 -1.01 4.96
C PRO A 63 19.23 0.13 4.10
N HIS A 64 20.07 1.13 3.78
CA HIS A 64 19.69 2.28 2.95
C HIS A 64 19.75 2.00 1.44
N PHE A 65 20.22 0.82 1.02
CA PHE A 65 20.17 0.34 -0.37
C PHE A 65 19.07 -0.70 -0.61
N LYS A 66 18.43 -1.19 0.45
CA LYS A 66 17.34 -2.17 0.33
C LYS A 66 16.12 -1.57 -0.35
N PHE A 67 15.44 -2.34 -1.20
CA PHE A 67 14.10 -2.04 -1.68
C PHE A 67 13.08 -2.41 -0.60
N LYS A 68 12.37 -1.41 -0.07
CA LYS A 68 11.46 -1.60 1.07
C LYS A 68 10.02 -1.71 0.59
N VAL A 69 9.33 -2.75 1.04
CA VAL A 69 7.91 -2.98 0.78
C VAL A 69 7.14 -2.87 2.10
N GLY A 70 6.25 -1.90 2.19
CA GLY A 70 5.37 -1.72 3.34
C GLY A 70 3.93 -2.06 2.99
N ILE A 71 3.30 -2.92 3.80
CA ILE A 71 1.92 -3.38 3.58
C ILE A 71 1.13 -3.18 4.88
N ALA A 72 -0.04 -2.55 4.83
CA ALA A 72 -0.94 -2.50 5.98
C ALA A 72 -2.36 -2.84 5.57
N GLY A 73 -3.05 -3.59 6.43
CA GLY A 73 -4.41 -4.06 6.19
C GLY A 73 -5.47 -2.97 6.33
N CYS A 74 -5.10 -1.69 6.45
CA CYS A 74 -6.01 -0.54 6.46
C CYS A 74 -5.24 0.78 6.25
N PRO A 75 -5.94 1.91 6.04
CA PRO A 75 -5.31 3.22 5.80
C PRO A 75 -4.49 3.76 6.98
N ASN A 76 -4.71 3.29 8.22
CA ASN A 76 -3.89 3.68 9.38
C ASN A 76 -2.40 3.36 9.22
N GLY A 77 -2.04 2.40 8.36
CA GLY A 77 -0.66 2.25 7.90
C GLY A 77 0.37 1.91 8.99
N CYS A 78 0.05 1.08 9.99
CA CYS A 78 0.95 0.80 11.12
C CYS A 78 2.37 0.29 10.76
N SER A 79 2.52 -0.37 9.60
CA SER A 79 3.83 -0.80 9.07
C SER A 79 4.66 0.36 8.49
N ARG A 80 4.06 1.55 8.37
CA ARG A 80 4.54 2.76 7.70
C ARG A 80 4.75 2.61 6.19
N PRO A 81 3.76 2.11 5.40
CA PRO A 81 3.90 1.97 3.95
C PRO A 81 4.28 3.27 3.23
N GLN A 82 3.78 4.41 3.71
CA GLN A 82 3.91 5.72 3.08
C GLN A 82 5.35 6.22 2.94
N ILE A 83 6.32 5.61 3.63
CA ILE A 83 7.74 5.98 3.57
C ILE A 83 8.63 4.88 2.97
N MET A 84 8.03 3.88 2.33
CA MET A 84 8.71 2.73 1.71
C MET A 84 8.75 2.86 0.19
N ASP A 85 9.67 2.13 -0.45
CA ASP A 85 9.82 2.14 -1.91
C ASP A 85 8.52 1.66 -2.59
N LEU A 86 7.86 0.64 -2.03
CA LEU A 86 6.49 0.23 -2.37
C LEU A 86 5.57 0.37 -1.14
N SER A 87 4.47 1.09 -1.31
CA SER A 87 3.43 1.36 -0.33
C SER A 87 2.13 0.67 -0.71
N LEU A 88 1.66 -0.26 0.12
CA LEU A 88 0.38 -0.94 -0.04
C LEU A 88 -0.48 -0.72 1.22
N LEU A 89 -1.65 -0.11 1.03
CA LEU A 89 -2.64 0.10 2.09
C LEU A 89 -3.96 -0.51 1.62
N ALA A 90 -4.53 -1.40 2.42
CA ALA A 90 -5.88 -1.89 2.12
C ALA A 90 -6.89 -0.76 2.31
N ARG A 91 -7.90 -0.76 1.45
CA ARG A 91 -8.96 0.24 1.37
C ARG A 91 -10.28 -0.43 1.02
N VAL A 92 -11.38 0.17 1.43
CA VAL A 92 -12.74 -0.21 1.07
C VAL A 92 -13.56 1.03 0.77
N ARG A 93 -14.15 1.07 -0.43
CA ARG A 93 -14.98 2.17 -0.93
C ARG A 93 -16.39 2.01 -0.34
N PRO A 94 -16.82 2.92 0.56
CA PRO A 94 -18.20 2.96 1.02
C PRO A 94 -19.09 3.63 -0.04
N GLU A 95 -20.32 3.14 -0.22
CA GLU A 95 -21.37 3.80 -1.01
C GLU A 95 -22.67 3.77 -0.22
N VAL A 96 -23.41 4.89 -0.20
CA VAL A 96 -24.67 4.99 0.55
C VAL A 96 -25.80 4.50 -0.35
N VAL A 97 -26.67 3.65 0.20
CA VAL A 97 -27.92 3.23 -0.44
C VAL A 97 -29.02 4.16 0.08
N ASP A 98 -29.37 5.16 -0.73
CA ASP A 98 -30.27 6.25 -0.34
C ASP A 98 -31.60 5.75 0.24
N GLU A 99 -32.17 4.70 -0.37
CA GLU A 99 -33.47 4.12 -0.01
C GLU A 99 -33.48 3.46 1.39
N GLU A 100 -32.32 3.05 1.89
CA GLU A 100 -32.16 2.40 3.20
C GLU A 100 -31.68 3.40 4.27
N CYS A 101 -31.18 4.56 3.85
CA CYS A 101 -30.60 5.55 4.73
C CYS A 101 -31.69 6.28 5.52
N ILE A 102 -31.61 6.21 6.85
CA ILE A 102 -32.57 6.84 7.76
C ILE A 102 -32.10 8.20 8.31
N GLY A 103 -31.08 8.82 7.72
CA GLY A 103 -30.58 10.14 8.12
C GLY A 103 -30.03 10.24 9.55
N CYS A 104 -29.65 9.12 10.18
CA CYS A 104 -29.30 9.08 11.62
C CYS A 104 -27.92 9.64 12.00
N GLN A 105 -27.11 10.07 11.02
CA GLN A 105 -25.82 10.75 11.20
C GLN A 105 -24.69 9.96 11.89
N LYS A 106 -24.90 8.70 12.31
CA LYS A 106 -23.83 7.87 12.92
C LYS A 106 -22.59 7.71 12.04
N CYS A 107 -22.77 7.66 10.72
CA CYS A 107 -21.66 7.60 9.76
C CYS A 107 -20.82 8.89 9.76
N ILE A 108 -21.45 10.05 9.98
CA ILE A 108 -20.78 11.35 10.11
C ILE A 108 -19.95 11.37 11.39
N GLU A 109 -20.53 10.96 12.52
CA GLU A 109 -19.81 10.86 13.81
C GLU A 109 -18.61 9.91 13.75
N ALA A 110 -18.72 8.82 12.98
CA ALA A 110 -17.65 7.85 12.81
C ALA A 110 -16.53 8.33 11.87
N CYS A 111 -16.82 9.28 10.97
CA CYS A 111 -15.89 9.72 9.94
C CYS A 111 -14.89 10.74 10.47
N LYS A 112 -13.66 10.29 10.75
CA LYS A 112 -12.55 11.14 11.23
C LYS A 112 -12.02 12.14 10.19
N GLU A 113 -12.36 11.92 8.92
CA GLU A 113 -11.91 12.74 7.79
C GLU A 113 -12.92 13.82 7.42
N GLU A 114 -14.05 13.90 8.14
CA GLU A 114 -15.13 14.85 7.85
C GLU A 114 -15.60 14.76 6.37
N ALA A 115 -15.59 13.52 5.86
CA ALA A 115 -15.87 13.18 4.46
C ALA A 115 -17.34 12.80 4.22
N ILE A 116 -18.23 12.94 5.20
CA ILE A 116 -19.65 12.58 5.06
C ILE A 116 -20.48 13.74 5.59
N GLU A 117 -21.48 14.14 4.81
CA GLU A 117 -22.47 15.16 5.18
C GLU A 117 -23.89 14.65 4.90
N LEU A 118 -24.90 15.37 5.41
CA LEU A 118 -26.29 15.13 5.03
C LEU A 118 -26.69 16.09 3.91
N GLN A 119 -27.25 15.54 2.84
CA GLN A 119 -27.95 16.27 1.78
C GLN A 119 -29.36 15.67 1.66
N ASP A 120 -30.39 16.51 1.74
CA ASP A 120 -31.80 16.06 1.67
C ASP A 120 -32.12 14.87 2.61
N GLU A 121 -31.61 14.93 3.84
CA GLU A 121 -31.74 13.90 4.88
C GLU A 121 -30.99 12.57 4.60
N ILE A 122 -30.26 12.47 3.50
CA ILE A 122 -29.44 11.31 3.13
C ILE A 122 -27.95 11.59 3.31
N ALA A 123 -27.20 10.60 3.78
CA ALA A 123 -25.75 10.70 3.90
C ALA A 123 -25.08 10.68 2.53
N VAL A 124 -24.17 11.61 2.27
CA VAL A 124 -23.39 11.71 1.03
C VAL A 124 -21.91 11.70 1.36
N VAL A 125 -21.13 10.91 0.63
CA VAL A 125 -19.67 10.76 0.84
C VAL A 125 -18.91 11.68 -0.12
N ASP A 126 -18.09 12.57 0.43
CA ASP A 126 -17.06 13.30 -0.29
C ASP A 126 -15.82 12.40 -0.48
N TYR A 127 -15.69 11.84 -1.69
CA TYR A 127 -14.61 10.92 -2.01
C TYR A 127 -13.22 11.57 -2.14
N GLU A 128 -13.13 12.90 -2.23
CA GLU A 128 -11.84 13.60 -2.22
C GLU A 128 -11.24 13.63 -0.81
N LYS A 129 -12.09 13.67 0.22
CA LYS A 129 -11.69 13.57 1.63
C LYS A 129 -11.62 12.13 2.14
N CYS A 130 -12.45 11.24 1.59
CA CYS A 130 -12.57 9.88 2.07
C CYS A 130 -11.26 9.10 1.96
N LEU A 131 -10.83 8.48 3.07
CA LEU A 131 -9.67 7.59 3.08
C LEU A 131 -9.98 6.13 2.76
N ASP A 132 -11.23 5.78 2.44
CA ASP A 132 -11.68 4.40 2.19
C ASP A 132 -11.38 3.46 3.39
N CYS A 133 -11.60 3.95 4.62
CA CYS A 133 -11.33 3.17 5.84
C CYS A 133 -12.47 2.23 6.25
N GLY A 134 -13.70 2.51 5.78
CA GLY A 134 -14.90 1.73 6.06
C GLY A 134 -15.43 1.85 7.50
N ASP A 135 -15.01 2.84 8.29
CA ASP A 135 -15.54 3.05 9.64
C ASP A 135 -17.03 3.45 9.60
N CYS A 136 -17.45 4.22 8.59
CA CYS A 136 -18.86 4.55 8.36
C CYS A 136 -19.75 3.32 8.11
N ILE A 137 -19.24 2.33 7.35
CA ILE A 137 -19.95 1.07 7.08
C ILE A 137 -20.26 0.35 8.39
N LYS A 138 -19.28 0.24 9.30
CA LYS A 138 -19.47 -0.42 10.61
C LYS A 138 -20.40 0.35 11.54
N ALA A 139 -20.51 1.66 11.35
CA ALA A 139 -21.29 2.54 12.23
C ALA A 139 -22.77 2.62 11.81
N CYS A 140 -23.10 2.28 10.56
CA CYS A 140 -24.46 2.33 10.07
C CYS A 140 -25.35 1.30 10.80
N PRO A 141 -26.41 1.71 11.51
CA PRO A 141 -27.23 0.80 12.30
C PRO A 141 -28.26 0.03 11.46
N VAL A 142 -28.44 0.42 10.20
CA VAL A 142 -29.40 -0.13 9.24
C VAL A 142 -28.70 -0.65 7.98
N ASP A 143 -27.36 -0.79 8.02
CA ASP A 143 -26.54 -1.30 6.93
C ASP A 143 -26.65 -0.56 5.57
N ALA A 144 -27.25 0.63 5.54
CA ALA A 144 -27.40 1.49 4.35
C ALA A 144 -26.09 2.05 3.74
N ILE A 145 -24.93 1.51 4.11
CA ILE A 145 -23.63 1.87 3.51
C ILE A 145 -22.92 0.58 3.12
N GLU A 146 -22.83 0.35 1.81
CA GLU A 146 -22.27 -0.86 1.23
C GLU A 146 -20.78 -0.76 0.95
N LYS A 147 -20.13 -1.93 0.82
CA LYS A 147 -18.75 -2.07 0.36
C LYS A 147 -18.75 -2.37 -1.14
N VAL A 148 -18.64 -1.34 -1.97
CA VAL A 148 -18.74 -1.53 -3.44
C VAL A 148 -17.42 -1.97 -4.09
N LYS A 149 -16.29 -1.64 -3.47
CA LYS A 149 -14.96 -2.10 -3.91
C LYS A 149 -13.99 -2.16 -2.74
N GLU A 150 -13.20 -3.22 -2.66
CA GLU A 150 -12.06 -3.31 -1.75
C GLU A 150 -10.80 -3.74 -2.50
N GLY A 151 -9.64 -3.38 -1.95
CA GLY A 151 -8.37 -3.63 -2.60
C GLY A 151 -7.23 -2.90 -1.92
N TRP A 152 -6.13 -2.76 -2.65
CA TRP A 152 -4.91 -2.12 -2.18
C TRP A 152 -4.67 -0.83 -2.94
N SER A 153 -4.41 0.27 -2.23
CA SER A 153 -3.81 1.42 -2.86
C SER A 153 -2.35 1.11 -3.18
N PHE A 154 -1.93 1.40 -4.40
CA PHE A 154 -0.58 1.17 -4.89
C PHE A 154 0.17 2.50 -4.95
N GLY A 155 1.20 2.67 -4.12
CA GLY A 155 2.05 3.86 -4.13
C GLY A 155 3.53 3.51 -4.12
N ILE A 156 4.36 4.41 -4.65
CA ILE A 156 5.79 4.12 -4.86
C ILE A 156 6.69 5.30 -4.48
N GLY A 157 7.97 5.02 -4.24
CA GLY A 157 9.00 6.06 -4.11
C GLY A 157 9.06 6.74 -2.74
N GLY A 158 8.47 6.16 -1.70
CA GLY A 158 8.70 6.63 -0.34
C GLY A 158 10.14 6.36 0.09
N LYS A 159 10.73 7.29 0.84
CA LYS A 159 12.02 7.09 1.49
C LYS A 159 12.13 7.88 2.78
N LEU A 160 12.84 7.28 3.74
CA LEU A 160 13.33 7.95 4.93
C LEU A 160 14.86 8.06 4.85
N GLY A 161 15.44 9.11 5.45
CA GLY A 161 16.88 9.36 5.44
C GLY A 161 17.17 10.86 5.36
N ARG A 162 18.32 11.22 4.78
CA ARG A 162 18.78 12.63 4.68
C ARG A 162 17.79 13.54 3.96
N HIS A 163 17.05 12.99 2.98
CA HIS A 163 15.99 13.70 2.26
C HIS A 163 14.73 12.82 2.33
N PRO A 164 13.84 13.02 3.31
CA PRO A 164 12.61 12.24 3.39
C PRO A 164 11.64 12.59 2.26
N GLN A 165 10.83 11.63 1.84
CA GLN A 165 9.78 11.79 0.83
C GLN A 165 8.71 10.73 1.06
N PHE A 166 7.44 11.09 0.92
CA PHE A 166 6.34 10.15 0.95
C PHE A 166 6.18 9.45 -0.40
N ALA A 167 5.66 8.23 -0.37
CA ALA A 167 5.30 7.48 -1.55
C ALA A 167 4.17 8.18 -2.31
N THR A 168 4.32 8.29 -3.63
CA THR A 168 3.31 8.83 -4.53
C THR A 168 2.28 7.73 -4.80
N LYS A 169 1.02 7.98 -4.48
CA LYS A 169 -0.10 7.06 -4.72
C LYS A 169 -0.43 7.08 -6.22
N LEU A 170 -0.32 5.94 -6.88
CA LEU A 170 -0.62 5.80 -8.31
C LEU A 170 -2.03 5.29 -8.57
N VAL A 171 -2.50 4.36 -7.73
CA VAL A 171 -3.84 3.74 -7.83
C VAL A 171 -4.48 3.69 -6.45
N ASP A 172 -5.77 3.98 -6.39
CA ASP A 172 -6.55 3.94 -5.15
C ASP A 172 -6.93 2.53 -4.72
N LEU A 173 -7.41 1.69 -5.64
CA LEU A 173 -7.94 0.36 -5.36
C LEU A 173 -7.59 -0.63 -6.46
N MET A 174 -6.72 -1.57 -6.11
CA MET A 174 -6.21 -2.63 -6.98
C MET A 174 -6.39 -4.01 -6.32
N GLY A 175 -6.78 -5.02 -7.10
CA GLY A 175 -6.85 -6.41 -6.64
C GLY A 175 -5.46 -6.98 -6.33
N ALA A 176 -5.40 -8.08 -5.56
CA ALA A 176 -4.10 -8.67 -5.17
C ALA A 176 -3.27 -9.14 -6.37
N GLU A 177 -3.90 -9.75 -7.38
CA GLU A 177 -3.22 -10.24 -8.58
C GLU A 177 -2.69 -9.09 -9.45
N GLU A 178 -3.45 -8.00 -9.56
CA GLU A 178 -2.98 -6.77 -10.22
C GLU A 178 -1.78 -6.17 -9.46
N VAL A 179 -1.82 -6.12 -8.11
CA VAL A 179 -0.68 -5.65 -7.30
C VAL A 179 0.57 -6.47 -7.60
N ILE A 180 0.44 -7.79 -7.75
CA ILE A 180 1.56 -8.69 -8.06
C ILE A 180 2.12 -8.38 -9.46
N ASP A 181 1.28 -8.26 -10.49
CA ASP A 181 1.72 -7.86 -11.84
C ASP A 181 2.48 -6.52 -11.80
N LYS A 182 1.90 -5.50 -11.18
CA LYS A 182 2.51 -4.16 -11.09
C LYS A 182 3.79 -4.15 -10.26
N PHE A 183 3.88 -4.99 -9.22
CA PHE A 183 5.11 -5.15 -8.45
C PHE A 183 6.25 -5.71 -9.31
N VAL A 184 6.00 -6.78 -10.08
CA VAL A 184 7.02 -7.37 -10.97
C VAL A 184 7.49 -6.33 -11.99
N ARG A 185 6.56 -5.63 -12.66
CA ARG A 185 6.88 -4.56 -13.61
C ARG A 185 7.71 -3.45 -12.97
N LEU A 186 7.33 -3.01 -11.77
CA LEU A 186 8.06 -1.99 -11.03
C LEU A 186 9.51 -2.39 -10.73
N ILE A 187 9.74 -3.65 -10.35
CA ILE A 187 11.09 -4.12 -10.08
C ILE A 187 11.95 -4.14 -11.34
N LYS A 188 11.41 -4.65 -12.46
CA LYS A 188 12.09 -4.69 -13.76
C LYS A 188 12.43 -3.28 -14.23
N PHE A 189 11.44 -2.37 -14.25
CA PHE A 189 11.63 -0.95 -14.54
C PHE A 189 12.71 -0.31 -13.66
N TYR A 190 12.64 -0.53 -12.34
CA TYR A 190 13.61 0.02 -11.40
C TYR A 190 15.03 -0.49 -11.68
N GLN A 191 15.19 -1.77 -11.99
CA GLN A 191 16.49 -2.34 -12.33
C GLN A 191 17.09 -1.71 -13.59
N GLU A 192 16.27 -1.53 -14.62
CA GLU A 192 16.69 -1.00 -15.92
C GLU A 192 17.08 0.49 -15.83
N GLU A 193 16.31 1.28 -15.09
CA GLU A 193 16.45 2.73 -15.08
C GLU A 193 17.40 3.28 -14.00
N ARG A 194 17.64 2.51 -12.92
CA ARG A 194 18.48 3.00 -11.81
C ARG A 194 19.92 3.19 -12.24
N LYS A 195 20.53 4.29 -11.82
CA LYS A 195 21.98 4.51 -12.02
C LYS A 195 22.73 4.11 -10.76
N GLY A 196 23.55 3.06 -10.85
CA GLY A 196 24.33 2.57 -9.73
C GLY A 196 23.47 2.05 -8.57
N ARG A 197 23.43 2.78 -7.44
CA ARG A 197 22.69 2.41 -6.23
C ARG A 197 21.61 3.44 -5.85
N GLU A 198 21.09 4.15 -6.84
CA GLU A 198 19.96 5.06 -6.68
C GLU A 198 18.78 4.34 -6.02
N LYS A 199 18.11 5.01 -5.07
CA LYS A 199 16.81 4.58 -4.53
C LYS A 199 15.71 4.81 -5.55
N LEU A 200 14.63 4.02 -5.50
CA LEU A 200 13.50 4.18 -6.41
C LEU A 200 13.00 5.63 -6.44
N ALA A 201 12.82 6.26 -5.28
CA ALA A 201 12.42 7.67 -5.19
C ALA A 201 13.29 8.63 -6.03
N VAL A 202 14.61 8.39 -6.12
CA VAL A 202 15.52 9.22 -6.92
C VAL A 202 15.32 8.96 -8.41
N VAL A 203 15.10 7.70 -8.79
CA VAL A 203 14.74 7.33 -10.16
C VAL A 203 13.45 8.02 -10.59
N LEU A 204 12.42 7.98 -9.75
CA LEU A 204 11.13 8.64 -10.02
C LEU A 204 11.27 10.15 -10.16
N ASN A 205 11.99 10.81 -9.25
CA ASN A 205 12.19 12.27 -9.31
C ASN A 205 12.96 12.69 -10.58
N ARG A 206 13.82 11.82 -11.12
CA ARG A 206 14.57 12.09 -12.35
C ARG A 206 13.74 11.85 -13.62
N LEU A 207 12.89 10.82 -13.62
CA LEU A 207 12.13 10.41 -14.82
C LEU A 207 10.75 11.04 -14.92
N GLY A 208 10.19 11.49 -13.80
CA GLY A 208 8.83 11.97 -13.71
C GLY A 208 7.80 10.84 -13.63
N GLU A 209 6.62 11.18 -13.09
CA GLU A 209 5.55 10.21 -12.82
C GLU A 209 4.91 9.65 -14.10
N VAL A 210 4.80 10.46 -15.15
CA VAL A 210 4.17 10.06 -16.43
C VAL A 210 4.84 8.83 -17.04
N LYS A 211 6.18 8.81 -17.10
CA LYS A 211 6.92 7.66 -17.63
C LYS A 211 6.66 6.41 -16.80
N VAL A 212 6.63 6.55 -15.48
CA VAL A 212 6.47 5.41 -14.57
C VAL A 212 5.07 4.81 -14.69
N ARG A 213 4.04 5.65 -14.79
CA ARG A 213 2.66 5.20 -15.04
C ARG A 213 2.55 4.42 -16.34
N GLN A 214 3.16 4.90 -17.41
CA GLN A 214 3.20 4.19 -18.71
C GLN A 214 3.86 2.81 -18.60
N GLU A 215 5.03 2.72 -17.97
CA GLU A 215 5.75 1.44 -17.80
C GLU A 215 5.02 0.44 -16.90
N LEU A 216 4.30 0.97 -15.90
CA LEU A 216 3.45 0.16 -15.04
C LEU A 216 2.10 -0.15 -15.68
N ASP A 217 1.72 0.46 -16.80
CA ASP A 217 0.40 0.29 -17.43
C ASP A 217 -0.73 0.62 -16.43
N ILE A 218 -0.66 1.86 -15.91
CA ILE A 218 -1.57 2.48 -14.91
C ILE A 218 -1.96 3.89 -15.37
#